data_AF-A0A378AYK1-F1
#
_entry.id   AF-A0A378AYK1-F1
#
_cell.length_a   1.000
_cell.length_b   1.000
_cell.length_c   1.000
_cell.angle_alpha   90.00
_cell.angle_beta   90.00
_cell.angle_gamma   90.00
#
_symmetry.space_group_name_H-M   'P 1'
#
loop_
_entity.id
_entity.type
_entity.pdbx_description
1 polymer ?
#
loop_
_entity_poly.entity_id
_entity_poly.type
_entity_poly.pdbx_seq_one_letter_code
_entity_poly.pdbx_strand_id
1 'polypeptide(L)'
;MMFLSVCVNSVGALTAYMTGSGKLLHSLFGISPALGSVLFFVPAAGVLYLGLKAIGRGEKFISIGMVVMISVLVIATLLKETTRVGYLLDGNWLYMVPVFNVVAFCFSAQYIVPEMARGFADKPEKLPKAIMVGMALTFTLLALVPLSVISLNGLDNISDVATISWGRALGEWAFFSANLFALCAMLTSYWGLGGSFLTNIFDQFRLGNDEQPARRLMVLLVVAIPPFVLAYSGMVSFVNALYFAGVFSGVILSIMPILMLKGARQRGDLTPGWTCPAWMTHPLIQCFIVLLYLCSAAYAIASAVGYLPAGW
;
A
#
# COMPACT_ATOMS: atom_id res chain seq x y z
N MET A 1 14.76 -15.27 1.15
CA MET A 1 13.28 -15.30 1.20
C MET A 1 12.67 -13.96 1.54
N MET A 2 12.92 -13.36 2.72
CA MET A 2 12.35 -12.06 3.09
C MET A 2 12.70 -10.94 2.09
N PHE A 3 13.97 -10.82 1.70
CA PHE A 3 14.39 -9.83 0.70
C PHE A 3 13.66 -9.98 -0.65
N LEU A 4 13.55 -11.22 -1.16
CA LEU A 4 12.82 -11.50 -2.42
C LEU A 4 11.34 -11.08 -2.32
N SER A 5 10.69 -11.34 -1.18
CA SER A 5 9.32 -10.91 -0.92
C SER A 5 9.18 -9.39 -0.94
N VAL A 6 10.11 -8.67 -0.31
CA VAL A 6 10.16 -7.20 -0.36
C VAL A 6 10.36 -6.72 -1.79
N CYS A 7 11.26 -7.33 -2.57
CA CYS A 7 11.44 -6.98 -3.99
C CYS A 7 10.15 -7.13 -4.79
N VAL A 8 9.46 -8.27 -4.68
CA VAL A 8 8.20 -8.53 -5.40
C VAL A 8 7.13 -7.53 -4.98
N ASN A 9 7.01 -7.28 -3.67
CA ASN A 9 6.06 -6.32 -3.12
C ASN A 9 6.30 -4.91 -3.66
N SER A 10 7.54 -4.43 -3.53
CA SER A 10 7.91 -3.07 -3.90
C SER A 10 7.81 -2.88 -5.40
N VAL A 11 8.27 -3.82 -6.22
CA VAL A 11 8.15 -3.70 -7.69
C VAL A 11 6.69 -3.63 -8.11
N GLY A 12 5.83 -4.52 -7.60
CA GLY A 12 4.41 -4.51 -7.95
C GLY A 12 3.69 -3.26 -7.45
N ALA A 13 3.94 -2.82 -6.22
CA ALA A 13 3.34 -1.62 -5.66
C ALA A 13 3.78 -0.33 -6.37
N LEU A 14 5.08 -0.18 -6.63
CA LEU A 14 5.60 0.99 -7.36
C LEU A 14 5.06 1.04 -8.79
N THR A 15 4.91 -0.11 -9.45
CA THR A 15 4.26 -0.22 -10.78
C THR A 15 2.82 0.24 -10.69
N ALA A 16 2.07 -0.26 -9.70
CA ALA A 16 0.68 0.14 -9.48
C ALA A 16 0.56 1.64 -9.29
N TYR A 17 1.35 2.25 -8.40
CA TYR A 17 1.25 3.69 -8.13
C TYR A 17 1.53 4.55 -9.37
N MET A 18 2.46 4.15 -10.24
CA MET A 18 2.70 4.84 -11.50
C MET A 18 1.52 4.69 -12.48
N THR A 19 0.99 3.47 -12.65
CA THR A 19 -0.16 3.21 -13.53
C THR A 19 -1.43 3.92 -13.03
N GLY A 20 -1.70 3.86 -11.73
CA GLY A 20 -2.83 4.52 -11.08
C GLY A 20 -2.75 6.05 -11.20
N SER A 21 -1.57 6.62 -10.94
CA SER A 21 -1.33 8.06 -11.10
C SER A 21 -1.43 8.52 -12.56
N GLY A 22 -1.01 7.67 -13.52
CA GLY A 22 -1.21 7.92 -14.94
C GLY A 22 -2.68 8.05 -15.32
N LYS A 23 -3.53 7.12 -14.85
CA LYS A 23 -5.00 7.18 -15.04
C LYS A 23 -5.61 8.42 -14.36
N LEU A 24 -5.15 8.77 -13.16
CA LEU A 24 -5.61 9.97 -12.43
C LEU A 24 -5.27 11.25 -13.19
N LEU A 25 -4.04 11.40 -13.66
CA LEU A 25 -3.60 12.57 -14.41
C LEU A 25 -4.25 12.67 -15.79
N HIS A 26 -4.51 11.53 -16.45
CA HIS A 26 -5.36 11.49 -17.65
C HIS A 26 -6.75 12.04 -17.34
N SER A 27 -7.36 11.62 -16.23
CA SER A 27 -8.69 12.09 -15.83
C SER A 27 -8.72 13.57 -15.44
N LEU A 28 -7.62 14.15 -14.94
CA LEU A 28 -7.53 15.54 -14.52
C LEU A 28 -7.18 16.51 -15.67
N PHE A 29 -6.27 16.10 -16.55
CA PHE A 29 -5.67 17.00 -17.56
C PHE A 29 -5.90 16.54 -19.00
N GLY A 30 -6.56 15.40 -19.23
CA GLY A 30 -6.81 14.85 -20.56
C GLY A 30 -5.55 14.31 -21.27
N ILE A 31 -4.40 14.27 -20.59
CA ILE A 31 -3.13 13.79 -21.15
C ILE A 31 -3.10 12.28 -21.30
N SER A 32 -2.20 11.71 -22.11
CA SER A 32 -2.11 10.24 -22.21
C SER A 32 -1.72 9.60 -20.86
N PRO A 33 -2.26 8.42 -20.50
CA PRO A 33 -1.92 7.74 -19.25
C PRO A 33 -0.41 7.50 -19.09
N ALA A 34 0.28 7.18 -20.18
CA ALA A 34 1.74 7.00 -20.20
C ALA A 34 2.48 8.29 -19.81
N LEU A 35 2.05 9.44 -20.35
CA LEU A 35 2.63 10.74 -19.98
C LEU A 35 2.31 11.08 -18.52
N GLY A 36 1.11 10.77 -18.04
CA GLY A 36 0.76 10.90 -16.63
C GLY A 36 1.67 10.08 -15.71
N SER A 37 1.95 8.82 -16.04
CA SER A 37 2.88 7.98 -15.27
C SER A 37 4.29 8.56 -15.23
N VAL A 38 4.77 9.14 -16.34
CA VAL A 38 6.08 9.84 -16.40
C VAL A 38 6.07 11.09 -15.51
N LEU A 39 5.03 11.91 -15.58
CA LEU A 39 4.90 13.13 -14.77
C LEU A 39 4.83 12.83 -13.26
N PHE A 40 4.24 11.70 -12.87
CA PHE A 40 4.27 11.22 -11.49
C PHE A 40 5.66 10.70 -11.10
N PHE A 41 6.31 9.93 -11.98
CA PHE A 41 7.58 9.28 -11.72
C PHE A 41 8.71 10.25 -11.40
N VAL A 42 8.86 11.34 -12.17
CA VAL A 42 9.96 12.30 -12.03
C VAL A 42 10.07 12.89 -10.60
N PRO A 43 9.02 13.52 -10.03
CA PRO A 43 9.08 14.02 -8.66
C PRO A 43 9.17 12.87 -7.62
N ALA A 44 8.54 11.73 -7.89
CA ALA A 44 8.57 10.59 -6.97
C ALA A 44 9.98 10.03 -6.79
N ALA A 45 10.70 9.78 -7.89
CA ALA A 45 12.09 9.32 -7.88
C ALA A 45 13.05 10.42 -7.39
N GLY A 46 12.78 11.68 -7.71
CA GLY A 46 13.57 12.82 -7.23
C GLY A 46 13.63 12.90 -5.70
N VAL A 47 12.49 12.76 -5.02
CA VAL A 47 12.46 12.77 -3.55
C VAL A 47 13.13 11.51 -2.94
N LEU A 48 13.01 10.34 -3.58
CA LEU A 48 13.75 9.15 -3.17
C LEU A 48 15.27 9.36 -3.24
N TYR A 49 15.76 10.07 -4.27
CA TYR A 49 17.17 10.43 -4.38
C TYR A 49 17.61 11.35 -3.22
N LEU A 50 16.78 12.31 -2.80
CA LEU A 50 17.09 13.22 -1.68
C LEU A 50 17.17 12.54 -0.30
N GLY A 51 16.64 11.32 -0.16
CA GLY A 51 16.86 10.48 1.02
C GLY A 51 15.79 10.57 2.10
N LEU A 52 15.99 9.78 3.17
CA LEU A 52 15.01 9.55 4.25
C LEU A 52 14.52 10.85 4.90
N LYS A 53 15.37 11.86 5.06
CA LYS A 53 15.00 13.17 5.62
C LYS A 53 13.97 13.89 4.75
N ALA A 54 14.11 13.83 3.42
CA ALA A 54 13.18 14.44 2.48
C ALA A 54 11.85 13.68 2.46
N ILE A 55 11.92 12.34 2.44
CA ILE A 55 10.76 11.45 2.54
C ILE A 55 9.96 11.76 3.79
N GLY A 56 10.59 11.73 4.98
CA GLY A 56 9.87 11.94 6.24
C GLY A 56 9.24 13.33 6.39
N ARG A 57 9.90 14.39 5.88
CA ARG A 57 9.27 15.73 5.85
C ARG A 57 8.10 15.77 4.87
N GLY A 58 8.29 15.25 3.65
CA GLY A 58 7.26 15.22 2.63
C GLY A 58 6.03 14.44 3.07
N GLU A 59 6.22 13.22 3.58
CA GLU A 59 5.14 12.39 4.12
C GLU A 59 4.36 13.10 5.23
N LYS A 60 5.05 13.77 6.16
CA LYS A 60 4.38 14.49 7.25
C LYS A 60 3.42 15.56 6.72
N PHE A 61 3.88 16.43 5.81
CA PHE A 61 3.07 17.53 5.30
C PHE A 61 1.93 17.02 4.41
N ILE A 62 2.23 16.10 3.50
CA ILE A 62 1.22 15.56 2.58
C ILE A 62 0.18 14.76 3.36
N SER A 63 0.57 13.97 4.36
CA SER A 63 -0.38 13.15 5.15
C SER A 63 -1.37 13.99 5.94
N ILE A 64 -0.93 15.12 6.52
CA ILE A 64 -1.86 16.06 7.19
C ILE A 64 -2.89 16.58 6.18
N GLY A 65 -2.43 17.01 5.00
CA GLY A 65 -3.33 17.44 3.92
C GLY A 65 -4.30 16.34 3.50
N MET A 66 -3.83 15.10 3.38
CA MET A 66 -4.67 13.95 3.04
C MET A 66 -5.77 13.69 4.06
N VAL A 67 -5.46 13.76 5.36
CA VAL A 67 -6.46 13.61 6.43
C VAL A 67 -7.52 14.71 6.35
N VAL A 68 -7.14 15.95 6.06
CA VAL A 68 -8.12 17.04 5.88
C VAL A 68 -9.00 16.79 4.65
N MET A 69 -8.40 16.44 3.51
CA MET A 69 -9.14 16.18 2.27
C MET A 69 -10.14 15.03 2.42
N ILE A 70 -9.71 13.90 3.00
CA ILE A 70 -10.60 12.75 3.20
C ILE A 70 -11.73 13.08 4.17
N SER A 71 -11.47 13.83 5.26
CA SER A 71 -12.51 14.26 6.19
C SER A 71 -13.56 15.14 5.50
N VAL A 72 -13.13 16.10 4.67
CA VAL A 72 -14.04 16.97 3.90
C VAL A 72 -14.89 16.14 2.93
N LEU A 73 -14.28 15.20 2.21
CA LEU A 73 -15.00 14.37 1.23
C LEU A 73 -15.99 13.40 1.91
N VAL A 74 -15.62 12.82 3.05
CA VAL A 74 -16.53 11.97 3.86
C VAL A 74 -17.71 12.79 4.37
N ILE A 75 -17.47 13.98 4.94
CA ILE A 75 -18.55 14.86 5.40
C ILE A 75 -19.46 15.25 4.23
N ALA A 76 -18.89 15.64 3.08
CA ALA A 76 -19.66 15.98 1.89
C ALA A 76 -20.51 14.80 1.38
N THR A 77 -20.01 13.57 1.52
CA THR A 77 -20.77 12.36 1.20
C THR A 77 -21.97 12.19 2.12
N LEU A 78 -21.77 12.33 3.43
CA LEU A 78 -22.85 12.17 4.41
C LEU A 78 -23.94 13.25 4.26
N LEU A 79 -23.59 14.44 3.78
CA LEU A 79 -24.52 15.56 3.57
C LEU A 79 -25.24 15.50 2.21
N LYS A 80 -24.82 14.62 1.29
CA LYS A 80 -25.43 14.52 -0.04
C LYS A 80 -26.75 13.74 0.03
N GLU A 81 -27.82 14.32 -0.53
CA GLU A 81 -29.16 13.71 -0.53
C GLU A 81 -29.25 12.37 -1.29
N THR A 82 -28.35 12.14 -2.25
CA THR A 82 -28.30 10.90 -3.03
C THR A 82 -27.67 9.73 -2.28
N THR A 83 -27.09 9.98 -1.09
CA THR A 83 -26.41 8.95 -0.31
C THR A 83 -27.42 7.94 0.24
N ARG A 84 -27.24 6.67 -0.11
CA ARG A 84 -28.09 5.57 0.33
C ARG A 84 -27.25 4.49 0.98
N VAL A 85 -27.44 4.33 2.28
CA VAL A 85 -26.79 3.27 3.09
C VAL A 85 -27.22 1.87 2.62
N GLY A 86 -28.39 1.74 1.97
CA GLY A 86 -28.88 0.49 1.40
C GLY A 86 -27.91 -0.16 0.39
N TYR A 87 -27.16 0.64 -0.37
CA TYR A 87 -26.18 0.12 -1.33
C TYR A 87 -25.03 -0.65 -0.68
N LEU A 88 -24.78 -0.45 0.63
CA LEU A 88 -23.76 -1.18 1.36
C LEU A 88 -24.13 -2.65 1.61
N LEU A 89 -25.42 -2.97 1.49
CA LEU A 89 -25.94 -4.33 1.64
C LEU A 89 -26.01 -5.07 0.30
N ASP A 90 -25.86 -4.36 -0.80
CA ASP A 90 -25.78 -4.95 -2.13
C ASP A 90 -24.39 -5.58 -2.30
N GLY A 91 -24.35 -6.83 -2.78
CA GLY A 91 -23.10 -7.53 -2.99
C GLY A 91 -23.28 -8.99 -3.36
N ASN A 92 -22.27 -9.53 -4.03
CA ASN A 92 -22.21 -10.95 -4.36
C ASN A 92 -20.97 -11.57 -3.69
N TRP A 93 -21.23 -12.59 -2.86
CA TRP A 93 -20.22 -13.32 -2.10
C TRP A 93 -19.11 -13.94 -2.96
N LEU A 94 -19.37 -14.22 -4.24
CA LEU A 94 -18.39 -14.76 -5.17
C LEU A 94 -17.20 -13.82 -5.41
N TYR A 95 -17.43 -12.50 -5.38
CA TYR A 95 -16.40 -11.47 -5.62
C TYR A 95 -15.72 -10.97 -4.33
N MET A 96 -16.06 -11.53 -3.16
CA MET A 96 -15.39 -11.16 -1.90
C MET A 96 -13.98 -11.75 -1.78
N VAL A 97 -13.71 -12.91 -2.36
CA VAL A 97 -12.40 -13.58 -2.25
C VAL A 97 -11.26 -12.77 -2.89
N PRO A 98 -11.44 -12.14 -4.06
CA PRO A 98 -10.43 -11.24 -4.59
C PRO A 98 -10.22 -9.95 -3.78
N VAL A 99 -11.30 -9.36 -3.24
CA VAL A 99 -11.22 -8.20 -2.34
C VAL A 99 -10.37 -8.53 -1.11
N PHE A 100 -10.50 -9.76 -0.60
CA PHE A 100 -9.70 -10.24 0.51
C PHE A 100 -8.18 -10.11 0.24
N ASN A 101 -7.73 -10.44 -0.97
CA ASN A 101 -6.31 -10.34 -1.34
C ASN A 101 -5.82 -8.88 -1.39
N VAL A 102 -6.67 -7.97 -1.88
CA VAL A 102 -6.37 -6.53 -1.87
C VAL A 102 -6.34 -6.00 -0.45
N VAL A 103 -7.26 -6.41 0.42
CA VAL A 103 -7.25 -6.04 1.85
C VAL A 103 -6.00 -6.56 2.54
N ALA A 104 -5.60 -7.82 2.29
CA ALA A 104 -4.38 -8.39 2.83
C ALA A 104 -3.14 -7.58 2.41
N PHE A 105 -3.08 -7.12 1.16
CA PHE A 105 -2.05 -6.19 0.70
C PHE A 105 -2.10 -4.85 1.44
N CYS A 106 -3.27 -4.23 1.55
CA CYS A 106 -3.43 -2.91 2.19
C CYS A 106 -2.99 -2.89 3.66
N PHE A 107 -3.11 -4.03 4.36
CA PHE A 107 -2.62 -4.19 5.73
C PHE A 107 -1.22 -4.81 5.83
N SER A 108 -0.58 -5.11 4.69
CA SER A 108 0.80 -5.56 4.69
C SER A 108 1.74 -4.37 4.89
N ALA A 109 2.19 -4.19 6.13
CA ALA A 109 3.13 -3.15 6.53
C ALA A 109 4.38 -3.73 7.23
N GLN A 110 4.56 -5.05 7.22
CA GLN A 110 5.62 -5.72 7.98
C GLN A 110 7.02 -5.34 7.49
N TYR A 111 7.19 -5.02 6.19
CA TYR A 111 8.47 -4.64 5.60
C TYR A 111 8.98 -3.27 6.06
N ILE A 112 8.11 -2.37 6.54
CA ILE A 112 8.51 -1.05 7.03
C ILE A 112 8.85 -1.06 8.53
N VAL A 113 8.48 -2.12 9.26
CA VAL A 113 8.75 -2.24 10.71
C VAL A 113 10.23 -2.08 11.07
N PRO A 114 11.22 -2.64 10.32
CA PRO A 114 12.64 -2.39 10.60
C PRO A 114 13.06 -0.93 10.43
N GLU A 115 12.51 -0.22 9.44
CA GLU A 115 12.75 1.21 9.25
C GLU A 115 12.13 2.02 10.39
N MET A 116 10.90 1.70 10.77
CA MET A 116 10.27 2.31 11.95
C MET A 116 11.08 2.04 13.22
N ALA A 117 11.61 0.82 13.40
CA ALA A 117 12.46 0.49 14.54
C ALA A 117 13.74 1.32 14.58
N ARG A 118 14.37 1.60 13.42
CA ARG A 118 15.50 2.55 13.32
C ARG A 118 15.08 3.96 13.73
N GLY A 119 13.92 4.44 13.25
CA GLY A 119 13.38 5.74 13.63
C GLY A 119 12.99 5.87 15.11
N PHE A 120 12.67 4.77 15.78
CA PHE A 120 12.35 4.68 17.21
C PHE A 120 13.52 4.16 18.06
N ALA A 121 14.76 4.17 17.55
CA ALA A 121 15.93 3.64 18.25
C ALA A 121 16.12 4.25 19.65
N ASP A 122 15.83 5.55 19.81
CA ASP A 122 15.94 6.24 21.10
C ASP A 122 14.79 5.93 22.09
N LYS A 123 13.67 5.39 21.60
CA LYS A 123 12.42 5.15 22.36
C LYS A 123 11.71 3.87 21.88
N PRO A 124 12.35 2.68 21.99
CA PRO A 124 11.85 1.44 21.41
C PRO A 124 10.47 1.02 21.96
N GLU A 125 10.15 1.38 23.20
CA GLU A 125 8.88 1.09 23.85
C GLU A 125 7.67 1.82 23.21
N LYS A 126 7.91 2.87 22.42
CA LYS A 126 6.84 3.59 21.70
C LYS A 126 6.49 2.97 20.35
N LEU A 127 7.38 2.14 19.79
CA LEU A 127 7.18 1.51 18.48
C LEU A 127 5.88 0.67 18.41
N PRO A 128 5.56 -0.22 19.38
CA PRO A 128 4.32 -1.01 19.32
C PRO A 128 3.07 -0.13 19.35
N LYS A 129 3.06 0.93 20.17
CA LYS A 129 1.95 1.88 20.25
C LYS A 129 1.77 2.63 18.93
N ALA A 130 2.86 3.07 18.30
CA ALA A 130 2.82 3.73 17.00
C ALA A 130 2.24 2.80 15.92
N ILE A 131 2.64 1.53 15.91
CA ILE A 131 2.11 0.52 14.96
C ILE A 131 0.60 0.30 15.21
N MET A 132 0.17 0.07 16.45
CA MET A 132 -1.24 -0.17 16.76
C MET A 132 -2.14 1.01 16.38
N VAL A 133 -1.73 2.23 16.73
CA VAL A 133 -2.48 3.45 16.38
C VAL A 133 -2.50 3.66 14.87
N GLY A 134 -1.36 3.48 14.20
CA GLY A 134 -1.26 3.57 12.74
C GLY A 134 -2.19 2.58 12.03
N MET A 135 -2.17 1.31 12.44
CA MET A 135 -3.02 0.27 11.84
C MET A 135 -4.51 0.51 12.10
N ALA A 136 -4.90 0.98 13.29
CA ALA A 136 -6.29 1.33 13.61
C ALA A 136 -6.78 2.51 12.76
N LEU A 137 -5.94 3.54 12.57
CA LEU A 137 -6.24 4.66 11.69
C LEU A 137 -6.36 4.20 10.24
N THR A 138 -5.41 3.40 9.75
CA THR A 138 -5.45 2.80 8.41
C THR A 138 -6.72 2.00 8.19
N PHE A 139 -7.15 1.18 9.16
CA PHE A 139 -8.40 0.44 9.07
C PHE A 139 -9.60 1.36 8.92
N THR A 140 -9.67 2.42 9.75
CA THR A 140 -10.77 3.38 9.69
C THR A 140 -10.83 4.06 8.32
N LEU A 141 -9.69 4.51 7.79
CA LEU A 141 -9.63 5.19 6.50
C LEU A 141 -9.97 4.26 5.34
N LEU A 142 -9.43 3.04 5.34
CA LEU A 142 -9.71 2.03 4.31
C LEU A 142 -11.15 1.54 4.32
N ALA A 143 -11.85 1.62 5.46
CA ALA A 143 -13.28 1.34 5.52
C ALA A 143 -14.09 2.54 5.01
N LEU A 144 -13.77 3.75 5.46
CA LEU A 144 -14.56 4.96 5.16
C LEU A 144 -14.60 5.30 3.67
N VAL A 145 -13.51 5.13 2.93
CA VAL A 145 -13.48 5.50 1.50
C VAL A 145 -14.41 4.60 0.67
N PRO A 146 -14.29 3.27 0.66
CA PRO A 146 -15.23 2.40 -0.05
C PRO A 146 -16.68 2.58 0.41
N LEU A 147 -16.91 2.71 1.73
CA LEU A 147 -18.26 2.98 2.25
C LEU A 147 -18.84 4.27 1.65
N SER A 148 -18.05 5.33 1.55
CA SER A 148 -18.48 6.61 0.96
C SER A 148 -18.75 6.47 -0.53
N VAL A 149 -17.90 5.77 -1.28
CA VAL A 149 -18.06 5.61 -2.73
C VAL A 149 -19.28 4.75 -3.09
N ILE A 150 -19.44 3.62 -2.40
CA ILE A 150 -20.55 2.67 -2.65
C ILE A 150 -21.89 3.28 -2.21
N SER A 151 -21.92 3.97 -1.07
CA SER A 151 -23.16 4.64 -0.62
C SER A 151 -23.63 5.76 -1.55
N LEU A 152 -22.74 6.34 -2.37
CA LEU A 152 -23.09 7.35 -3.36
C LEU A 152 -23.46 6.77 -4.73
N ASN A 153 -22.72 5.78 -5.22
CA ASN A 153 -22.79 5.31 -6.60
C ASN A 153 -23.45 3.93 -6.77
N GLY A 154 -23.68 3.19 -5.68
CA GLY A 154 -23.96 1.76 -5.77
C GLY A 154 -22.72 0.98 -6.23
N LEU A 155 -22.93 -0.22 -6.78
CA LEU A 155 -21.85 -1.09 -7.26
C LEU A 155 -21.51 -0.90 -8.75
N ASP A 156 -22.32 -0.15 -9.49
CA ASP A 156 -22.17 0.00 -10.94
C ASP A 156 -21.14 1.09 -11.30
N ASN A 157 -20.37 0.83 -12.38
CA ASN A 157 -19.42 1.78 -12.97
C ASN A 157 -18.35 2.35 -12.01
N ILE A 158 -17.95 1.60 -10.98
CA ILE A 158 -16.84 1.98 -10.12
C ILE A 158 -15.53 1.79 -10.88
N SER A 159 -14.81 2.89 -11.10
CA SER A 159 -13.45 2.87 -11.64
C SER A 159 -12.47 2.19 -10.67
N ASP A 160 -11.44 1.51 -11.20
CA ASP A 160 -10.32 0.92 -10.42
C ASP A 160 -9.74 1.86 -9.34
N VAL A 161 -9.78 3.17 -9.61
CA VAL A 161 -9.37 4.21 -8.67
C VAL A 161 -10.63 4.87 -8.09
N ALA A 162 -11.05 4.40 -6.91
CA ALA A 162 -12.34 4.75 -6.30
C ALA A 162 -12.59 6.27 -6.18
N THR A 163 -11.53 7.08 -6.03
CA THR A 163 -11.62 8.54 -5.91
C THR A 163 -12.10 9.24 -7.18
N ILE A 164 -11.87 8.65 -8.37
CA ILE A 164 -12.41 9.17 -9.63
C ILE A 164 -13.94 9.08 -9.59
N SER A 165 -14.47 7.91 -9.22
CA SER A 165 -15.91 7.66 -9.09
C SER A 165 -16.53 8.50 -7.96
N TRP A 166 -15.82 8.60 -6.83
CA TRP A 166 -16.23 9.44 -5.70
C TRP A 166 -16.39 10.92 -6.09
N GLY A 167 -15.37 11.43 -6.79
CA GLY A 167 -15.31 12.80 -7.24
C GLY A 167 -16.43 13.16 -8.19
N ARG A 168 -16.69 12.30 -9.18
CA ARG A 168 -17.78 12.49 -10.16
C ARG A 168 -19.15 12.55 -9.49
N ALA A 169 -19.37 11.76 -8.45
CA ALA A 169 -20.65 11.73 -7.72
C ALA A 169 -20.90 13.01 -6.89
N LEU A 170 -19.85 13.58 -6.29
CA LEU A 170 -19.96 14.74 -5.42
C LEU A 170 -20.00 16.07 -6.19
N GLY A 171 -19.34 16.14 -7.35
CA GLY A 171 -19.27 17.31 -8.23
C GLY A 171 -17.82 17.72 -8.55
N GLU A 172 -17.61 18.72 -9.41
CA GLU A 172 -16.28 19.08 -9.92
C GLU A 172 -15.25 19.41 -8.83
N TRP A 173 -15.62 20.16 -7.79
CA TRP A 173 -14.69 20.51 -6.71
C TRP A 173 -14.18 19.26 -5.95
N ALA A 174 -15.06 18.27 -5.74
CA ALA A 174 -14.75 17.03 -5.07
C ALA A 174 -13.98 16.10 -6.01
N PHE A 175 -14.23 16.17 -7.32
CA PHE A 175 -13.42 15.50 -8.32
C PHE A 175 -11.96 15.95 -8.28
N PHE A 176 -11.67 17.25 -8.29
CA PHE A 176 -10.29 17.72 -8.13
C PHE A 176 -9.70 17.32 -6.77
N SER A 177 -10.46 17.47 -5.68
CA SER A 177 -9.99 17.16 -4.33
C SER A 177 -9.70 15.67 -4.12
N ALA A 178 -10.58 14.77 -4.57
CA ALA A 178 -10.44 13.33 -4.41
C ALA A 178 -9.31 12.76 -5.26
N ASN A 179 -9.13 13.27 -6.49
CA ASN A 179 -8.03 12.87 -7.35
C ASN A 179 -6.68 13.41 -6.86
N LEU A 180 -6.63 14.65 -6.34
CA LEU A 180 -5.44 15.19 -5.70
C LEU A 180 -5.06 14.38 -4.44
N PHE A 181 -6.04 14.03 -3.61
CA PHE A 181 -5.86 13.11 -2.49
C PHE A 181 -5.26 11.77 -2.95
N ALA A 182 -5.79 11.15 -3.99
CA ALA A 182 -5.28 9.88 -4.50
C ALA A 182 -3.85 10.00 -5.04
N LEU A 183 -3.52 11.09 -5.75
CA LEU A 183 -2.16 11.35 -6.21
C LEU A 183 -1.19 11.53 -5.04
N CYS A 184 -1.58 12.30 -4.02
CA CYS A 184 -0.82 12.46 -2.79
C CYS A 184 -0.61 11.12 -2.08
N ALA A 185 -1.64 10.28 -1.98
CA ALA A 185 -1.57 8.97 -1.36
C ALA A 185 -0.57 8.07 -2.09
N MET A 186 -0.72 7.94 -3.41
CA MET A 186 0.19 7.16 -4.25
C MET A 186 1.63 7.68 -4.16
N LEU A 187 1.84 9.00 -4.12
CA LEU A 187 3.17 9.61 -4.00
C LEU A 187 3.82 9.30 -2.65
N THR A 188 3.10 9.46 -1.54
CA THR A 188 3.63 9.13 -0.21
C THR A 188 3.89 7.63 -0.05
N SER A 189 3.00 6.77 -0.55
CA SER A 189 3.22 5.32 -0.55
C SER A 189 4.43 4.92 -1.40
N TYR A 190 4.63 5.58 -2.55
CA TYR A 190 5.81 5.39 -3.39
C TYR A 190 7.10 5.72 -2.63
N TRP A 191 7.12 6.80 -1.84
CA TRP A 191 8.29 7.16 -1.04
C TRP A 191 8.57 6.18 0.09
N GLY A 192 7.56 5.77 0.85
CA GLY A 192 7.72 4.80 1.93
C GLY A 192 8.21 3.43 1.42
N LEU A 193 7.55 2.88 0.40
CA LEU A 193 7.92 1.60 -0.20
C LEU A 193 9.23 1.66 -0.98
N GLY A 194 9.42 2.69 -1.81
CA GLY A 194 10.64 2.87 -2.60
C GLY A 194 11.86 3.16 -1.74
N GLY A 195 11.69 3.94 -0.68
CA GLY A 195 12.73 4.22 0.31
C GLY A 195 13.14 2.97 1.06
N SER A 196 12.15 2.22 1.58
CA SER A 196 12.39 0.93 2.23
C SER A 196 13.06 -0.08 1.28
N PHE A 197 12.65 -0.11 0.01
CA PHE A 197 13.26 -1.02 -0.97
C PHE A 197 14.73 -0.67 -1.24
N LEU A 198 15.02 0.63 -1.42
CA LEU A 198 16.38 1.14 -1.59
C LEU A 198 17.26 0.72 -0.41
N THR A 199 16.84 1.01 0.84
CA THR A 199 17.64 0.66 2.03
C THR A 199 17.82 -0.86 2.17
N ASN A 200 16.77 -1.65 1.87
CA ASN A 200 16.87 -3.11 1.90
C ASN A 200 17.90 -3.66 0.90
N ILE A 201 18.07 -3.05 -0.28
CA ILE A 201 19.13 -3.42 -1.23
C ILE A 201 20.51 -3.11 -0.64
N PHE A 202 20.68 -1.92 -0.04
CA PHE A 202 21.94 -1.56 0.62
C PHE A 202 22.31 -2.55 1.73
N ASP A 203 21.34 -2.94 2.56
CA ASP A 203 21.54 -3.86 3.68
C ASP A 203 21.83 -5.29 3.19
N GLN A 204 21.03 -5.79 2.23
CA GLN A 204 21.17 -7.16 1.71
C GLN A 204 22.52 -7.40 1.02
N PHE A 205 22.99 -6.42 0.25
CA PHE A 205 24.24 -6.52 -0.51
C PHE A 205 25.43 -5.84 0.20
N ARG A 206 25.23 -5.33 1.43
CA ARG A 206 26.25 -4.66 2.25
C ARG A 206 26.99 -3.56 1.47
N LEU A 207 26.25 -2.72 0.76
CA LEU A 207 26.80 -1.72 -0.17
C LEU A 207 27.40 -0.48 0.53
N GLY A 208 27.37 -0.44 1.86
CA GLY A 208 27.88 0.65 2.68
C GLY A 208 26.87 1.77 2.89
N ASN A 209 27.36 3.00 3.09
CA ASN A 209 26.51 4.15 3.40
C ASN A 209 25.68 4.59 2.17
N ASP A 210 24.36 4.69 2.35
CA ASP A 210 23.38 5.07 1.32
C ASP A 210 23.35 6.60 1.06
N GLU A 211 24.14 7.37 1.81
CA GLU A 211 24.37 8.80 1.60
C GLU A 211 25.32 9.11 0.42
N GLN A 212 26.06 8.11 -0.08
CA GLN A 212 26.94 8.33 -1.23
C GLN A 212 26.14 8.55 -2.52
N PRO A 213 26.21 9.73 -3.16
CA PRO A 213 25.28 10.12 -4.24
C PRO A 213 25.30 9.16 -5.44
N ALA A 214 26.48 8.72 -5.87
CA ALA A 214 26.63 7.83 -7.01
C ALA A 214 26.07 6.42 -6.75
N ARG A 215 26.35 5.84 -5.58
CA ARG A 215 25.83 4.52 -5.20
C ARG A 215 24.34 4.56 -5.00
N ARG A 216 23.84 5.62 -4.36
CA ARG A 216 22.41 5.86 -4.17
C ARG A 216 21.69 5.95 -5.52
N LEU A 217 22.25 6.69 -6.47
CA LEU A 217 21.70 6.79 -7.82
C LEU A 217 21.64 5.42 -8.50
N MET A 218 22.72 4.63 -8.45
CA MET A 218 22.74 3.29 -9.05
C MET A 218 21.65 2.37 -8.47
N VAL A 219 21.51 2.32 -7.14
CA VAL A 219 20.47 1.52 -6.50
C VAL A 219 19.08 2.07 -6.80
N LEU A 220 18.92 3.41 -6.85
CA LEU A 220 17.66 4.04 -7.23
C LEU A 220 17.24 3.64 -8.65
N LEU A 221 18.17 3.55 -9.61
CA LEU A 221 17.85 3.08 -10.97
C LEU A 221 17.33 1.64 -10.95
N VAL A 222 17.92 0.76 -10.14
CA VAL A 222 17.43 -0.62 -9.96
C VAL A 222 16.04 -0.67 -9.32
N VAL A 223 15.76 0.23 -8.37
CA VAL A 223 14.46 0.33 -7.70
C VAL A 223 13.38 0.90 -8.63
N ALA A 224 13.74 1.89 -9.46
CA ALA A 224 12.80 2.76 -10.14
C ALA A 224 12.55 2.36 -11.61
N ILE A 225 13.56 1.86 -12.33
CA ILE A 225 13.45 1.51 -13.76
C ILE A 225 12.51 0.33 -14.00
N PRO A 226 12.66 -0.84 -13.33
CA PRO A 226 11.81 -1.99 -13.64
C PRO A 226 10.30 -1.69 -13.45
N PRO A 227 9.86 -1.06 -12.33
CA PRO A 227 8.47 -0.65 -12.18
C PRO A 227 8.02 0.37 -13.22
N PHE A 228 8.91 1.31 -13.60
CA PHE A 228 8.62 2.30 -14.62
C PHE A 228 8.36 1.68 -15.99
N VAL A 229 9.22 0.74 -16.42
CA VAL A 229 9.04 0.04 -17.70
C VAL A 229 7.73 -0.74 -17.71
N LEU A 230 7.40 -1.44 -16.61
CA LEU A 230 6.15 -2.18 -16.50
C LEU A 230 4.93 -1.25 -16.55
N ALA A 231 4.95 -0.13 -15.83
CA ALA A 231 3.87 0.84 -15.84
C ALA A 231 3.71 1.53 -17.20
N TYR A 232 4.82 1.95 -17.82
CA TYR A 232 4.83 2.62 -19.12
C TYR A 232 4.36 1.71 -20.27
N SER A 233 4.69 0.41 -20.20
CA SER A 233 4.25 -0.57 -21.20
C SER A 233 2.72 -0.74 -21.29
N GLY A 234 1.98 -0.33 -20.24
CA GLY A 234 0.54 -0.55 -20.14
C GLY A 234 0.13 -2.03 -19.97
N MET A 235 1.09 -2.95 -19.89
CA MET A 235 0.83 -4.39 -19.82
C MET A 235 0.25 -4.83 -18.46
N VAL A 236 0.43 -4.03 -17.41
CA VAL A 236 -0.01 -4.37 -16.05
C VAL A 236 -1.01 -3.33 -15.56
N SER A 237 -2.25 -3.77 -15.30
CA SER A 237 -3.27 -2.90 -14.69
C SER A 237 -2.92 -2.60 -13.22
N PHE A 238 -3.41 -1.46 -12.73
CA PHE A 238 -3.26 -1.04 -11.34
C PHE A 238 -3.63 -2.14 -10.34
N VAL A 239 -4.82 -2.73 -10.52
CA VAL A 239 -5.35 -3.75 -9.61
C VAL A 239 -4.56 -5.05 -9.70
N ASN A 240 -4.21 -5.50 -10.91
CA ASN A 240 -3.37 -6.68 -11.11
C ASN A 240 -2.01 -6.55 -10.42
N ALA A 241 -1.36 -5.40 -10.55
CA ALA A 241 -0.07 -5.13 -9.94
C ALA A 241 -0.13 -5.26 -8.41
N LEU A 242 -1.15 -4.64 -7.78
CA LEU A 242 -1.37 -4.75 -6.32
C LEU A 242 -1.74 -6.17 -5.90
N TYR A 243 -2.59 -6.85 -6.68
CA TYR A 243 -3.05 -8.19 -6.41
C TYR A 243 -1.88 -9.19 -6.33
N PHE A 244 -1.05 -9.24 -7.38
CA PHE A 244 0.09 -10.16 -7.42
C PHE A 244 1.18 -9.77 -6.42
N ALA A 245 1.42 -8.48 -6.22
CA ALA A 245 2.34 -8.00 -5.18
C ALA A 245 1.93 -8.53 -3.81
N GLY A 246 0.66 -8.34 -3.42
CA GLY A 246 0.14 -8.72 -2.12
C GLY A 246 0.04 -10.21 -1.88
N VAL A 247 -0.34 -10.97 -2.90
CA VAL A 247 -0.44 -12.43 -2.79
C VAL A 247 0.92 -13.05 -2.50
N PHE A 248 1.91 -12.77 -3.35
CA PHE A 248 3.20 -13.46 -3.25
C PHE A 248 4.07 -12.90 -2.12
N SER A 249 4.00 -11.59 -1.87
CA SER A 249 4.74 -10.99 -0.76
C SER A 249 4.06 -11.31 0.58
N GLY A 250 2.73 -11.25 0.64
CA GLY A 250 1.93 -11.33 1.86
C GLY A 250 2.10 -12.65 2.60
N VAL A 251 2.19 -13.78 1.87
CA VAL A 251 2.48 -15.09 2.47
C VAL A 251 3.79 -15.07 3.26
N ILE A 252 4.87 -14.59 2.63
CA ILE A 252 6.18 -14.54 3.28
C ILE A 252 6.18 -13.51 4.41
N LEU A 253 5.61 -12.33 4.19
CA LEU A 253 5.55 -11.25 5.18
C LEU A 253 4.69 -11.59 6.40
N SER A 254 3.81 -12.57 6.29
CA SER A 254 2.95 -13.02 7.40
C SER A 254 3.53 -14.22 8.14
N ILE A 255 4.18 -15.16 7.43
CA ILE A 255 4.81 -16.34 8.05
C ILE A 255 6.13 -15.97 8.75
N MET A 256 6.94 -15.13 8.12
CA MET A 256 8.30 -14.82 8.63
C MET A 256 8.30 -14.19 10.03
N PRO A 257 7.46 -13.20 10.37
CA PRO A 257 7.42 -12.64 11.72
C PRO A 257 7.10 -13.66 12.80
N ILE A 258 6.25 -14.66 12.52
CA ILE A 258 5.92 -15.74 13.45
C ILE A 258 7.15 -16.58 13.75
N LEU A 259 7.91 -16.95 12.71
CA LEU A 259 9.15 -17.71 12.85
C LEU A 259 10.24 -16.90 13.56
N MET A 260 10.37 -15.62 13.24
CA MET A 260 11.31 -14.70 13.89
C MET A 260 11.00 -14.56 15.38
N LEU A 261 9.73 -14.39 15.76
CA LEU A 261 9.32 -14.29 17.15
C LEU A 261 9.60 -15.59 17.92
N LYS A 262 9.33 -16.74 17.31
CA LYS A 262 9.65 -18.05 17.89
C LYS A 262 11.16 -18.20 18.11
N GLY A 263 11.97 -17.85 17.12
CA GLY A 263 13.42 -17.86 17.22
C GLY A 263 13.96 -16.92 18.30
N ALA A 264 13.45 -15.69 18.35
CA ALA A 264 13.83 -14.69 19.35
C ALA A 264 13.46 -15.12 20.78
N ARG A 265 12.33 -15.79 20.99
CA ARG A 265 11.96 -16.32 22.32
C ARG A 265 12.82 -17.50 22.78
N GLN A 266 13.38 -18.28 21.84
CA GLN A 266 14.19 -19.46 22.16
C GLN A 266 15.68 -19.16 22.30
N ARG A 267 16.19 -18.19 21.53
CA ARG A 267 17.63 -17.92 21.36
C ARG A 267 17.97 -16.42 21.40
N GLY A 268 17.08 -15.59 21.92
CA GLY A 268 17.27 -14.15 21.95
C GLY A 268 18.22 -13.73 23.07
N ASP A 269 19.19 -12.90 22.71
CA ASP A 269 20.21 -12.39 23.65
C ASP A 269 19.83 -11.03 24.25
N LEU A 270 18.67 -10.47 23.86
CA LEU A 270 18.20 -9.15 24.25
C LEU A 270 16.93 -9.23 25.11
N THR A 271 16.89 -8.48 26.20
CA THR A 271 15.66 -8.24 26.97
C THR A 271 14.77 -7.27 26.19
N PRO A 272 13.57 -7.67 25.76
CA PRO A 272 12.73 -6.82 24.93
C PRO A 272 12.08 -5.70 25.76
N GLY A 273 12.13 -4.47 25.27
CA GLY A 273 11.41 -3.33 25.86
C GLY A 273 9.89 -3.45 25.78
N TRP A 274 9.38 -4.35 24.92
CA TRP A 274 7.98 -4.73 24.86
C TRP A 274 7.84 -6.21 24.50
N THR A 275 7.06 -6.95 25.27
CA THR A 275 6.77 -8.36 25.03
C THR A 275 5.40 -8.51 24.38
N CYS A 276 5.36 -9.23 23.25
CA CYS A 276 4.09 -9.55 22.60
C CYS A 276 3.23 -10.42 23.54
N PRO A 277 2.00 -10.00 23.88
CA PRO A 277 1.12 -10.73 24.79
C PRO A 277 0.87 -12.17 24.34
N ALA A 278 0.67 -13.07 25.31
CA ALA A 278 0.45 -14.49 25.03
C ALA A 278 -0.74 -14.73 24.09
N TRP A 279 -1.83 -13.97 24.27
CA TRP A 279 -3.04 -14.08 23.45
C TRP A 279 -2.79 -13.73 21.97
N MET A 280 -1.97 -12.72 21.65
CA MET A 280 -1.61 -12.36 20.27
C MET A 280 -0.74 -13.42 19.60
N THR A 281 -0.04 -14.23 20.39
CA THR A 281 0.83 -15.31 19.91
C THR A 281 0.20 -16.69 20.02
N HIS A 282 -1.11 -16.76 20.27
CA HIS A 282 -1.81 -18.03 20.42
C HIS A 282 -1.69 -18.87 19.14
N PRO A 283 -1.43 -20.20 19.22
CA PRO A 283 -1.26 -21.06 18.05
C PRO A 283 -2.43 -21.01 17.07
N LEU A 284 -3.66 -20.83 17.57
CA LEU A 284 -4.85 -20.67 16.72
C LEU A 284 -4.79 -19.41 15.85
N ILE A 285 -4.31 -18.29 16.40
CA ILE A 285 -4.16 -17.04 15.63
C ILE A 285 -3.08 -17.21 14.57
N GLN A 286 -1.95 -17.84 14.93
CA GLN A 286 -0.87 -18.12 13.97
C GLN A 286 -1.36 -19.03 12.85
N CYS A 287 -2.04 -20.13 13.19
CA CYS A 287 -2.62 -21.06 12.22
C CYS A 287 -3.64 -20.35 11.30
N PHE A 288 -4.51 -19.52 11.89
CA PHE A 288 -5.47 -18.72 11.13
C PHE A 288 -4.79 -17.79 10.13
N ILE A 289 -3.77 -17.02 10.55
CA ILE A 289 -3.00 -16.13 9.66
C ILE A 289 -2.36 -16.93 8.52
N VAL A 290 -1.70 -18.05 8.84
CA VAL A 290 -1.03 -18.89 7.84
C VAL A 290 -2.02 -19.45 6.83
N LEU A 291 -3.12 -20.05 7.30
CA LEU A 291 -4.16 -20.61 6.42
C LEU A 291 -4.77 -19.54 5.53
N LEU A 292 -5.07 -18.37 6.10
CA LEU A 292 -5.67 -17.26 5.40
C LEU A 292 -4.80 -16.75 4.23
N TYR A 293 -3.48 -16.57 4.45
CA TYR A 293 -2.57 -16.17 3.36
C TYR A 293 -2.29 -17.30 2.37
N LEU A 294 -2.26 -18.57 2.81
CA LEU A 294 -2.11 -19.71 1.89
C LEU A 294 -3.35 -19.89 0.99
N CYS A 295 -4.55 -19.76 1.55
CA CYS A 295 -5.80 -19.78 0.79
C CYS A 295 -5.87 -18.62 -0.21
N SER A 296 -5.46 -17.42 0.21
CA SER A 296 -5.31 -16.24 -0.65
C SER A 296 -4.40 -16.51 -1.85
N ALA A 297 -3.24 -17.13 -1.62
CA ALA A 297 -2.31 -17.52 -2.67
C ALA A 297 -2.84 -18.63 -3.58
N ALA A 298 -3.48 -19.65 -3.02
CA ALA A 298 -4.10 -20.72 -3.80
C ALA A 298 -5.19 -20.17 -4.73
N TYR A 299 -6.04 -19.28 -4.21
CA TYR A 299 -7.06 -18.60 -5.00
C TYR A 299 -6.45 -17.78 -6.14
N ALA A 300 -5.38 -17.03 -5.86
CA ALA A 300 -4.72 -16.21 -6.86
C ALA A 300 -4.06 -17.02 -7.97
N ILE A 301 -3.45 -18.15 -7.64
CA ILE A 301 -2.91 -19.07 -8.65
C ILE A 301 -4.05 -19.65 -9.49
N ALA A 302 -5.13 -20.11 -8.85
CA ALA A 302 -6.29 -20.66 -9.57
C ALA A 302 -6.97 -19.63 -10.48
N SER A 303 -7.06 -18.37 -10.05
CA SER A 303 -7.56 -17.24 -10.85
C SER A 303 -6.62 -16.94 -12.02
N ALA A 304 -5.30 -16.92 -11.81
CA ALA A 304 -4.32 -16.68 -12.86
C ALA A 304 -4.30 -17.77 -13.96
N VAL A 305 -4.68 -19.01 -13.61
CA VAL A 305 -4.79 -20.14 -14.55
C VAL A 305 -6.18 -20.21 -15.20
N GLY A 306 -7.11 -19.32 -14.84
CA GLY A 306 -8.44 -19.21 -15.43
C GLY A 306 -9.50 -20.16 -14.84
N TYR A 307 -9.20 -20.84 -13.73
CA TYR A 307 -10.16 -21.72 -13.03
C TYR A 307 -11.14 -20.94 -12.15
N LEU A 308 -10.77 -19.73 -11.73
CA LEU A 308 -11.60 -18.86 -10.89
C LEU A 308 -11.71 -17.47 -11.54
N PRO A 309 -12.82 -16.75 -11.31
CA PRO A 309 -13.00 -15.42 -11.86
C PRO A 309 -11.86 -14.49 -11.45
N ALA A 310 -11.50 -13.57 -12.35
CA ALA A 310 -10.65 -12.45 -12.01
C ALA A 310 -11.37 -11.57 -10.98
N GLY A 311 -10.60 -10.86 -10.16
CA GLY A 311 -11.12 -10.20 -8.98
C GLY A 311 -11.93 -8.92 -9.18
N TRP A 312 -12.16 -8.57 -10.43
CA TRP A 312 -12.70 -7.30 -10.89
C TRP A 312 -13.24 -7.49 -12.30
#